data_AF-K2FLK5-F1
#
_entry.id   AF-K2FLK5-F1
#
_cell.length_a   1.000
_cell.length_b   1.000
_cell.length_c   1.000
_cell.angle_alpha   90.00
_cell.angle_beta   90.00
_cell.angle_gamma   90.00
#
_symmetry.space_group_name_H-M   'P 1'
#
loop_
_entity.id
_entity.type
_entity.pdbx_description
1 polymer ?
#
loop_
_entity_poly.entity_id
_entity_poly.type
_entity_poly.pdbx_seq_one_letter_code
_entity_poly.pdbx_strand_id
1 'polypeptide(L)'
;MGMNLIEELGLEKCKQIVDGAPEYSYAVVPCADGEMYFAQREDGKWFRYSDGYQKWLEYWGKCDPMDVAIKLADIKSEIDHHYYGRSESEELTSYAELSQEKIEGGAMFAGDNSKVVQMVRDITDHCTDIRNHISPNTKVIEHE
;
A
#
# COMPACT_ATOMS: atom_id res chain seq x y z
N MET A 1 19.75 5.51 -17.77
CA MET A 1 18.44 4.86 -17.85
C MET A 1 18.38 3.97 -16.62
N GLY A 2 17.52 4.30 -15.65
CA GLY A 2 17.41 3.54 -14.41
C GLY A 2 16.84 2.15 -14.70
N MET A 3 17.42 1.12 -14.10
CA MET A 3 16.94 -0.25 -14.23
C MET A 3 15.54 -0.34 -13.61
N ASN A 4 14.55 -0.85 -14.35
CA ASN A 4 13.24 -1.16 -13.80
C ASN A 4 13.34 -2.53 -13.11
N LEU A 5 13.56 -2.50 -11.79
CA LEU A 5 13.76 -3.69 -10.96
C LEU A 5 12.58 -4.68 -11.02
N ILE A 6 11.35 -4.18 -11.24
CA ILE A 6 10.16 -5.02 -11.37
C ILE A 6 10.13 -5.74 -12.71
N GLU A 7 10.61 -5.13 -13.80
CA GLU A 7 10.71 -5.80 -15.09
C GLU A 7 11.76 -6.92 -15.09
N GLU A 8 12.84 -6.77 -14.32
CA GLU A 8 13.91 -7.75 -14.23
C GLU A 8 13.61 -8.91 -13.27
N LEU A 9 13.08 -8.59 -12.08
CA LEU A 9 12.87 -9.58 -11.01
C LEU A 9 11.42 -10.07 -10.92
N GLY A 10 10.46 -9.27 -11.39
CA GLY A 10 9.03 -9.48 -11.17
C GLY A 10 8.54 -8.95 -9.81
N LEU A 11 7.32 -8.40 -9.80
CA LEU A 11 6.72 -7.77 -8.60
C LEU A 11 6.65 -8.73 -7.41
N GLU A 12 6.25 -9.98 -7.64
CA GLU A 12 6.11 -10.98 -6.57
C GLU A 12 7.46 -11.28 -5.92
N LYS A 13 8.54 -11.37 -6.71
CA LYS A 13 9.88 -11.60 -6.19
C LYS A 13 10.38 -10.42 -5.38
N CYS A 14 10.16 -9.18 -5.86
CA CYS A 14 10.49 -7.97 -5.11
C CYS A 14 9.81 -7.94 -3.73
N LYS A 15 8.53 -8.34 -3.66
CA LYS A 15 7.81 -8.45 -2.37
C LYS A 15 8.42 -9.52 -1.46
N GLN A 16 8.66 -10.72 -1.98
CA GLN A 16 9.27 -11.81 -1.20
C GLN A 16 10.63 -11.39 -0.60
N ILE A 17 11.44 -10.66 -1.38
CA ILE A 17 12.71 -10.11 -0.93
C ILE A 17 12.52 -9.10 0.21
N VAL A 18 11.55 -8.18 0.07
CA VAL A 18 11.30 -7.15 1.10
C VAL A 18 10.72 -7.77 2.37
N ASP A 19 9.77 -8.69 2.24
CA ASP A 19 9.09 -9.35 3.37
C ASP A 19 9.99 -10.35 4.08
N GLY A 20 10.89 -11.01 3.35
CA GLY A 20 11.87 -11.97 3.87
C GLY A 20 13.12 -11.33 4.44
N ALA A 21 13.30 -10.00 4.33
CA ALA A 21 14.50 -9.32 4.77
C ALA A 21 14.66 -9.34 6.30
N PRO A 22 15.79 -9.83 6.84
CA PRO A 22 16.09 -9.73 8.26
C PRO A 22 16.14 -8.28 8.75
N GLU A 23 15.89 -8.07 10.05
CA GLU A 23 16.02 -6.74 10.66
C GLU A 23 17.43 -6.15 10.41
N TYR A 24 17.49 -4.85 10.11
CA TYR A 24 18.69 -4.09 9.72
C TYR A 24 19.23 -4.34 8.30
N SER A 25 18.53 -5.11 7.48
CA SER A 25 18.92 -5.27 6.07
C SER A 25 18.91 -3.94 5.33
N TYR A 26 20.00 -3.66 4.61
CA TYR A 26 20.19 -2.46 3.81
C TYR A 26 20.12 -2.76 2.31
N ALA A 27 20.81 -3.81 1.88
CA ALA A 27 20.89 -4.22 0.48
C ALA A 27 20.77 -5.74 0.33
N VAL A 28 20.48 -6.18 -0.87
CA VAL A 28 20.29 -7.59 -1.20
C VAL A 28 20.94 -7.92 -2.54
N VAL A 29 21.53 -9.10 -2.62
CA VAL A 29 21.94 -9.71 -3.88
C VAL A 29 21.00 -10.88 -4.16
N PRO A 30 20.10 -10.78 -5.15
CA PRO A 30 19.31 -11.90 -5.63
C PRO A 30 20.24 -12.92 -6.29
N CYS A 31 20.30 -14.12 -5.74
CA CYS A 31 21.12 -15.22 -6.25
C CYS A 31 20.22 -16.31 -6.84
N ALA A 32 20.81 -17.22 -7.64
CA ALA A 32 20.08 -18.37 -8.17
C ALA A 32 19.47 -19.24 -7.05
N ASP A 33 20.16 -19.35 -5.92
CA ASP A 33 19.79 -20.22 -4.80
C ASP A 33 19.19 -19.46 -3.59
N GLY A 34 18.70 -18.23 -3.79
CA GLY A 34 18.05 -17.43 -2.75
C GLY A 34 18.58 -16.00 -2.63
N GLU A 35 18.41 -15.38 -1.48
CA GLU A 35 18.73 -13.97 -1.25
C GLU A 35 19.92 -13.81 -0.29
N MET A 36 20.89 -12.98 -0.66
CA MET A 36 21.96 -12.60 0.25
C MET A 36 21.73 -11.18 0.75
N TYR A 37 21.31 -11.05 2.01
CA TYR A 37 21.10 -9.75 2.66
C TYR A 37 22.38 -9.20 3.27
N PHE A 38 22.56 -7.89 3.12
CA PHE A 38 23.67 -7.13 3.66
C PHE A 38 23.17 -5.97 4.52
N ALA A 39 23.85 -5.74 5.64
CA ALA A 39 23.68 -4.57 6.49
C ALA A 39 24.98 -3.77 6.49
N GLN A 40 24.88 -2.44 6.52
CA GLN A 40 26.02 -1.55 6.68
C GLN A 40 25.94 -0.86 8.04
N ARG A 41 27.04 -0.90 8.79
CA ARG A 41 27.17 -0.14 10.03
C ARG A 41 27.69 1.27 9.74
N GLU A 42 27.48 2.19 10.67
CA GLU A 42 27.88 3.61 10.55
C GLU A 42 29.37 3.82 10.24
N ASP A 43 30.24 2.89 10.65
CA ASP A 43 31.67 2.93 10.35
C ASP A 43 32.03 2.41 8.94
N GLY A 44 31.01 2.16 8.10
CA GLY A 44 31.15 1.68 6.73
C GLY A 44 31.36 0.17 6.61
N LYS A 45 31.44 -0.57 7.73
CA LYS A 45 31.63 -2.02 7.70
C LYS A 45 30.37 -2.73 7.23
N TRP A 46 30.60 -3.73 6.38
CA TRP A 46 29.55 -4.59 5.85
C TRP A 46 29.38 -5.85 6.68
N PHE A 47 28.13 -6.29 6.79
CA PHE A 47 27.75 -7.54 7.42
C PHE A 47 26.81 -8.29 6.48
N ARG A 48 26.97 -9.61 6.39
CA ARG A 48 26.09 -10.50 5.66
C ARG A 48 25.23 -11.29 6.64
N TYR A 49 23.94 -11.44 6.36
CA TYR A 49 23.08 -12.31 7.14
C TYR A 49 23.39 -13.78 6.84
N SER A 50 23.44 -14.61 7.87
CA SER A 50 23.61 -16.05 7.74
C SER A 50 22.39 -16.77 8.30
N ASP A 51 21.65 -17.47 7.44
CA ASP A 51 20.47 -18.24 7.84
C ASP A 51 20.84 -19.40 8.77
N GLY A 52 21.98 -20.05 8.52
CA GLY A 52 22.46 -21.17 9.34
C GLY A 52 22.80 -20.78 10.78
N TYR A 53 23.24 -19.53 11.02
CA TYR A 53 23.53 -19.01 12.35
C TYR A 53 22.48 -18.02 12.88
N GLN A 54 21.50 -17.67 12.04
CA GLN A 54 20.48 -16.64 12.26
C GLN A 54 21.04 -15.31 12.80
N LYS A 55 22.18 -14.87 12.26
CA LYS A 55 22.88 -13.66 12.72
C LYS A 55 23.68 -12.96 11.64
N TRP A 56 23.96 -11.68 11.89
CA TRP A 56 24.83 -10.85 11.06
C TRP A 56 26.31 -11.20 11.31
N LEU A 57 27.02 -11.54 10.24
CA LEU A 57 28.45 -11.85 10.25
C LEU A 57 29.21 -10.78 9.47
N GLU A 58 30.33 -10.31 10.01
CA GLU A 58 31.17 -9.31 9.31
C GLU A 58 31.61 -9.86 7.94
N TYR A 59 31.40 -9.05 6.91
CA TYR A 59 31.73 -9.40 5.55
C TYR A 59 33.17 -8.97 5.25
N TRP A 60 34.02 -9.95 4.95
CA TRP A 60 35.43 -9.78 4.65
C TRP A 60 35.76 -10.00 3.16
N GLY A 61 34.77 -9.83 2.27
CA GLY A 61 34.97 -10.05 0.84
C GLY A 61 35.89 -9.00 0.20
N LYS A 62 36.40 -9.32 -0.99
CA LYS A 62 37.35 -8.47 -1.72
C LYS A 62 36.69 -7.36 -2.55
N CYS A 63 35.38 -7.42 -2.74
CA CYS A 63 34.58 -6.44 -3.47
C CYS A 63 33.60 -5.73 -2.54
N ASP A 64 33.22 -4.50 -2.88
CA ASP A 64 32.14 -3.81 -2.17
C ASP A 64 30.82 -4.52 -2.51
N PRO A 65 30.00 -4.92 -1.51
CA PRO A 65 28.68 -5.49 -1.78
C PRO A 65 27.83 -4.63 -2.72
N MET A 66 27.94 -3.31 -2.65
CA MET A 66 27.17 -2.38 -3.50
C MET A 66 27.53 -2.43 -4.98
N ASP A 67 28.64 -3.07 -5.38
CA ASP A 67 28.98 -3.27 -6.79
C ASP A 67 27.98 -4.20 -7.50
N VAL A 68 27.29 -5.05 -6.73
CA VAL A 68 26.36 -6.08 -7.24
C VAL A 68 25.02 -6.10 -6.50
N ALA A 69 24.94 -5.49 -5.31
CA ALA A 69 23.74 -5.47 -4.49
C ALA A 69 22.78 -4.35 -4.90
N ILE A 70 21.50 -4.63 -4.72
CA ILE A 70 20.41 -3.69 -4.91
C ILE A 70 19.98 -3.19 -3.52
N LYS A 71 19.76 -1.87 -3.36
CA LYS A 71 19.27 -1.35 -2.09
C LYS A 71 17.82 -1.79 -1.88
N LEU A 72 17.50 -2.21 -0.67
CA LEU A 72 16.12 -2.54 -0.31
C LEU A 72 15.20 -1.31 -0.39
N ALA A 73 15.74 -0.11 -0.17
CA ALA A 73 14.99 1.14 -0.34
C ALA A 73 14.52 1.34 -1.79
N ASP A 74 15.36 1.01 -2.77
CA ASP A 74 15.02 1.16 -4.19
C ASP A 74 13.95 0.14 -4.59
N ILE A 75 14.08 -1.12 -4.13
CA ILE A 75 13.04 -2.15 -4.34
C ILE A 75 11.71 -1.72 -3.72
N LYS A 76 11.72 -1.20 -2.48
CA LYS A 76 10.52 -0.70 -1.81
C LYS A 76 9.88 0.45 -2.57
N SER A 77 10.68 1.41 -3.04
CA SER A 77 10.19 2.53 -3.84
C SER A 77 9.58 2.07 -5.16
N GLU A 78 10.17 1.08 -5.81
CA GLU A 78 9.65 0.55 -7.08
C GLU A 78 8.34 -0.22 -6.87
N ILE A 79 8.23 -1.00 -5.79
CA ILE A 79 6.97 -1.64 -5.38
C ILE A 79 5.91 -0.58 -5.14
N ASP A 80 6.21 0.47 -4.37
CA ASP A 80 5.27 1.56 -4.08
C ASP A 80 4.84 2.28 -5.37
N HIS A 81 5.78 2.62 -6.25
CA HIS A 81 5.49 3.21 -7.56
C HIS A 81 4.61 2.33 -8.45
N HIS A 82 4.78 1.01 -8.41
CA HIS A 82 3.90 0.09 -9.13
C HIS A 82 2.43 0.18 -8.65
N TYR A 83 2.21 0.54 -7.38
CA TYR A 83 0.89 0.81 -6.84
C TYR A 83 0.46 2.27 -7.02
N TYR A 84 1.42 3.18 -7.17
CA TYR A 84 1.19 4.60 -7.41
C TYR A 84 0.56 4.80 -8.80
N GLY A 85 -0.70 5.24 -8.85
CA GLY A 85 -1.44 5.36 -10.11
C GLY A 85 -2.17 4.08 -10.53
N ARG A 86 -2.07 2.98 -9.79
CA ARG A 86 -3.15 1.97 -9.65
C ARG A 86 -4.28 2.51 -8.75
N SER A 87 -4.63 3.75 -9.08
CA SER A 87 -5.94 4.37 -9.22
C SER A 87 -7.11 3.70 -8.51
N GLU A 88 -7.88 4.53 -7.80
CA GLU A 88 -9.29 4.34 -7.45
C GLU A 88 -10.07 3.49 -8.46
N SER A 89 -9.73 3.47 -9.76
CA SER A 89 -10.32 2.58 -10.78
C SER A 89 -10.27 1.08 -10.46
N GLU A 90 -9.18 0.53 -9.90
CA GLU A 90 -9.14 -0.91 -9.55
C GLU A 90 -10.00 -1.20 -8.31
N GLU A 91 -10.06 -0.28 -7.33
CA GLU A 91 -11.03 -0.35 -6.23
C GLU A 91 -12.48 -0.18 -6.73
N LEU A 92 -12.75 0.77 -7.62
CA LEU A 92 -14.05 1.02 -8.24
C LEU A 92 -14.53 -0.18 -9.06
N THR A 93 -13.62 -0.97 -9.64
CA THR A 93 -13.97 -2.21 -10.35
C THR A 93 -14.46 -3.27 -9.36
N SER A 94 -13.75 -3.43 -8.23
CA SER A 94 -14.19 -4.31 -7.13
C SER A 94 -15.53 -3.87 -6.51
N TYR A 95 -15.74 -2.56 -6.31
CA TYR A 95 -17.01 -2.01 -5.87
C TYR A 95 -18.14 -2.16 -6.92
N ALA A 96 -17.83 -2.05 -8.21
CA ALA A 96 -18.80 -2.21 -9.29
C ALA A 96 -19.30 -3.67 -9.40
N GLU A 97 -18.40 -4.65 -9.31
CA GLU A 97 -18.75 -6.07 -9.29
C GLU A 97 -19.62 -6.43 -8.07
N LEU A 98 -19.25 -5.96 -6.86
CA LEU A 98 -20.05 -6.12 -5.64
C LEU A 98 -21.42 -5.40 -5.70
N SER A 99 -21.51 -4.29 -6.43
CA SER A 99 -22.76 -3.56 -6.62
C SER A 99 -23.73 -4.26 -7.56
N GLN A 100 -23.22 -4.93 -8.60
CA GLN A 100 -24.03 -5.75 -9.50
C GLN A 100 -24.56 -7.00 -8.78
N GLU A 101 -23.74 -7.67 -7.97
CA GLU A 101 -24.14 -8.86 -7.21
C GLU A 101 -25.26 -8.57 -6.18
N LYS A 102 -25.29 -7.35 -5.62
CA LYS A 102 -26.37 -6.92 -4.70
C LYS A 102 -27.72 -6.65 -5.36
N ILE A 103 -27.77 -6.44 -6.68
CA ILE A 103 -29.03 -6.24 -7.41
C ILE A 103 -29.70 -7.59 -7.73
N GLU A 104 -28.92 -8.68 -7.86
CA GLU A 104 -29.47 -10.01 -8.15
C GLU A 104 -29.98 -10.74 -6.89
N GLY A 105 -29.49 -10.39 -5.70
CA GLY A 105 -29.95 -10.94 -4.42
C GLY A 105 -30.98 -10.10 -3.65
N GLY A 106 -31.28 -8.89 -4.12
CA GLY A 106 -32.19 -7.98 -3.44
C GLY A 106 -33.66 -8.39 -3.62
N ALA A 107 -34.38 -8.64 -2.54
CA ALA A 107 -35.82 -8.83 -2.59
C ALA A 107 -36.47 -7.59 -3.24
N MET A 108 -37.02 -7.76 -4.45
CA MET A 108 -37.79 -6.71 -5.12
C MET A 108 -39.13 -6.57 -4.39
N PHE A 109 -39.30 -5.49 -3.63
CA PHE A 109 -40.58 -5.16 -3.02
C PHE A 109 -41.58 -4.76 -4.12
N ALA A 110 -42.38 -5.71 -4.60
CA ALA A 110 -43.49 -5.42 -5.51
C ALA A 110 -44.66 -4.78 -4.75
N GLY A 111 -44.98 -3.53 -5.07
CA GLY A 111 -46.09 -2.78 -4.46
C GLY A 111 -45.86 -1.26 -4.41
N ASP A 112 -46.85 -0.52 -3.92
CA ASP A 112 -46.70 0.92 -3.64
C ASP A 112 -45.88 1.12 -2.36
N ASN A 113 -44.61 1.44 -2.56
CA ASN A 113 -43.65 1.70 -1.48
C ASN A 113 -43.53 3.19 -1.15
N SER A 114 -44.49 4.03 -1.57
CA SER A 114 -44.49 5.49 -1.34
C SER A 114 -44.24 5.86 0.12
N LYS A 115 -44.79 5.10 1.08
CA LYS A 115 -44.57 5.32 2.52
C LYS A 115 -43.14 5.04 2.97
N VAL A 116 -42.48 4.01 2.43
CA VAL A 116 -41.08 3.70 2.75
C VAL A 116 -40.17 4.77 2.16
N VAL A 117 -40.43 5.17 0.92
CA VAL A 117 -39.72 6.29 0.26
C VAL A 117 -39.90 7.59 1.05
N GLN A 118 -41.12 7.86 1.53
CA GLN A 118 -41.39 9.05 2.34
C GLN A 118 -40.66 9.00 3.69
N MET A 119 -40.66 7.87 4.39
CA MET A 119 -39.88 7.71 5.63
C MET A 119 -38.37 7.96 5.40
N VAL A 120 -37.80 7.49 4.29
CA VAL A 120 -36.38 7.76 3.97
C VAL A 120 -36.13 9.24 3.68
N ARG A 121 -37.06 9.92 2.99
CA ARG A 121 -36.99 11.37 2.78
C ARG A 121 -37.11 12.14 4.09
N ASP A 122 -37.96 11.70 4.99
CA ASP A 122 -38.18 12.35 6.29
C ASP A 122 -37.00 12.13 7.27
N ILE A 123 -36.13 11.14 7.03
CA ILE A 123 -34.84 10.97 7.74
C ILE A 123 -33.77 11.94 7.21
N THR A 124 -33.96 12.49 6.01
CA THR A 124 -33.01 13.46 5.44
C THR A 124 -33.11 14.76 6.23
N ASP A 125 -32.11 15.02 7.08
CA ASP A 125 -32.01 16.26 7.85
C ASP A 125 -31.67 17.41 6.90
N HIS A 126 -32.71 18.13 6.47
CA HIS A 126 -32.54 19.36 5.73
C HIS A 126 -32.12 20.46 6.69
N CYS A 127 -30.80 20.67 6.79
CA CYS A 127 -30.23 21.79 7.51
C CYS A 127 -30.63 23.10 6.82
N THR A 128 -31.71 23.71 7.32
CA THR A 128 -32.27 24.98 6.80
C THR A 128 -31.48 26.20 7.28
N ASP A 129 -30.77 26.08 8.42
CA ASP A 129 -29.81 27.06 8.92
C ASP A 129 -28.67 26.36 9.67
N ILE A 130 -27.48 26.37 9.08
CA ILE A 130 -26.29 25.71 9.64
C ILE A 130 -25.88 26.29 11.00
N ARG A 131 -26.28 27.54 11.32
CA ARG A 131 -26.02 28.16 12.62
C ARG A 131 -26.65 27.37 13.78
N ASN A 132 -27.75 26.64 13.54
CA ASN A 132 -28.42 25.84 14.56
C ASN A 132 -27.74 24.49 14.84
N HIS A 133 -26.77 24.09 14.00
CA HIS A 133 -26.13 22.77 14.06
C HIS A 133 -24.62 22.84 14.34
N ILE A 134 -24.06 24.05 14.46
CA ILE A 134 -22.65 24.26 14.80
C ILE A 134 -22.53 24.77 16.24
N SER A 135 -21.33 24.62 16.83
CA SER A 135 -21.05 25.09 18.18
C SER A 135 -21.41 26.58 18.35
N PRO A 136 -21.96 27.02 19.50
CA PRO A 136 -22.29 28.43 19.76
C PRO A 136 -21.10 29.39 19.60
N ASN A 137 -19.88 28.87 19.61
CA ASN A 137 -18.65 29.64 19.46
C ASN A 137 -18.17 29.72 18.00
N THR A 138 -18.82 29.04 17.06
CA THR A 138 -18.46 29.03 15.64
C THR A 138 -19.28 30.09 14.90
N LYS A 139 -18.61 30.94 14.10
CA LYS A 139 -19.27 31.97 13.29
C LYS A 139 -19.42 31.50 11.85
N VAL A 140 -20.63 31.62 11.31
CA VAL A 140 -20.91 31.46 9.87
C VAL A 140 -20.68 32.81 9.19
N ILE A 141 -19.92 32.80 8.11
CA ILE A 141 -19.67 33.97 7.27
C ILE A 141 -20.38 33.70 5.95
N GLU A 142 -21.32 34.57 5.57
CA GLU A 142 -21.93 34.52 4.25
C GLU A 142 -21.06 35.29 3.26
N HIS A 143 -20.88 34.73 2.07
CA HIS A 143 -20.22 35.40 0.96
C HIS A 143 -21.29 35.97 0.03
N GLU A 144 -21.26 37.30 -0.20
CA GLU A 144 -22.08 37.99 -1.20
C GLU A 144 -21.55 37.77 -2.63
#